data_AF-A0A6J1R5Q5-F1
#
_entry.id   AF-A0A6J1R5Q5-F1
#
_cell.length_a   1.000
_cell.length_b   1.000
_cell.length_c   1.000
_cell.angle_alpha   90.00
_cell.angle_beta   90.00
_cell.angle_gamma   90.00
#
_symmetry.space_group_name_H-M   'P 1'
#
loop_
_entity.id
_entity.type
_entity.pdbx_description
1 polymer ?
#
loop_
_entity_poly.entity_id
_entity_poly.type
_entity_poly.pdbx_seq_one_letter_code
_entity_poly.pdbx_strand_id
1 'polypeptide(L)'
;MLTPDVLDIISPMNESRPRRQPIDIQFFVNDEYLYIVRYHTCFLLIIIPFIYVGCSTLFVTVTQHVCGMCKLMGNRAERIFFVAENDTAYDLIQESQSYGNLAVFVRQHDNVIQFVDIIETCHTVPFLMELTGMVFLMSLTLIEVLTISSNNFERTFRSVSVAIIGQSYIFMYCYMGQRVTDVSSSICEKM
;
A
#
# COMPACT_ATOMS: atom_id res chain seq x y z
N MET A 1 2.81 -23.40 3.90
CA MET A 1 3.71 -24.34 3.20
C MET A 1 4.32 -25.27 4.25
N LEU A 2 3.68 -26.39 4.58
CA LEU A 2 4.40 -27.46 5.27
C LEU A 2 5.20 -28.20 4.21
N THR A 3 6.51 -28.19 4.32
CA THR A 3 7.38 -29.01 3.49
C THR A 3 7.05 -30.49 3.73
N PRO A 4 7.12 -31.35 2.70
CA PRO A 4 6.88 -32.79 2.83
C PRO A 4 7.71 -33.44 3.96
N ASP A 5 8.88 -32.87 4.27
CA ASP A 5 9.77 -33.33 5.35
C ASP A 5 9.13 -33.24 6.75
N VAL A 6 8.33 -32.19 7.01
CA VAL A 6 7.62 -32.04 8.29
C VAL A 6 6.41 -32.98 8.33
N LEU A 7 5.75 -33.18 7.19
CA LEU A 7 4.63 -34.11 7.07
C LEU A 7 5.05 -35.58 7.17
N ASP A 8 6.27 -35.94 6.75
CA ASP A 8 6.80 -37.28 6.93
C ASP A 8 7.15 -37.58 8.40
N ILE A 9 7.47 -36.55 9.20
CA ILE A 9 7.69 -36.69 10.66
C ILE A 9 6.35 -36.79 11.41
N ILE A 10 5.39 -35.92 11.07
CA ILE A 10 4.10 -35.84 11.79
C ILE A 10 3.13 -36.95 11.34
N SER A 11 3.21 -37.37 10.08
CA SER A 11 2.30 -38.35 9.46
C SER A 11 3.04 -39.16 8.39
N PRO A 12 3.89 -40.12 8.82
CA PRO A 12 4.67 -40.95 7.90
C PRO A 12 3.75 -41.82 7.03
N MET A 13 4.02 -41.85 5.73
CA MET A 13 3.38 -42.76 4.77
C MET A 13 4.41 -43.76 4.24
N ASN A 14 3.96 -44.95 3.83
CA ASN A 14 4.82 -46.01 3.31
C ASN A 14 5.43 -45.68 1.92
N GLU A 15 4.89 -44.66 1.24
CA GLU A 15 5.44 -44.10 0.00
C GLU A 15 5.91 -42.66 0.21
N SER A 16 7.03 -42.29 -0.42
CA SER A 16 7.59 -40.94 -0.36
C SER A 16 6.62 -39.94 -1.01
N ARG A 17 6.20 -38.91 -0.26
CA ARG A 17 5.32 -37.86 -0.78
C ARG A 17 5.98 -37.15 -1.97
N PRO A 18 5.27 -36.90 -3.09
CA PRO A 18 5.84 -36.19 -4.22
C PRO A 18 6.26 -34.78 -3.80
N ARG A 19 7.56 -34.49 -3.93
CA ARG A 19 8.15 -33.19 -3.58
C ARG A 19 7.77 -32.15 -4.63
N ARG A 20 6.54 -31.62 -4.57
CA ARG A 20 6.16 -30.45 -5.37
C ARG A 20 6.88 -29.23 -4.82
N GLN A 21 7.76 -28.64 -5.63
CA GLN A 21 8.30 -27.33 -5.33
C GLN A 21 7.16 -26.29 -5.43
N PRO A 22 7.11 -25.29 -4.56
CA PRO A 22 6.11 -24.20 -4.64
C PRO A 22 6.21 -23.41 -5.95
N ILE A 23 7.40 -23.42 -6.57
CA ILE A 23 7.68 -22.88 -7.89
C ILE A 23 8.47 -23.96 -8.63
N ASP A 24 8.00 -24.38 -9.80
CA ASP A 24 8.63 -25.43 -10.59
C ASP A 24 9.82 -24.83 -11.34
N ILE A 25 10.94 -24.63 -10.64
CA ILE A 25 12.17 -24.08 -11.20
C ILE A 25 13.11 -25.25 -11.46
N GLN A 26 13.35 -25.56 -12.74
CA GLN A 26 14.37 -26.53 -13.11
C GLN A 26 15.76 -25.93 -12.86
N PHE A 27 16.33 -26.20 -11.70
CA PHE A 27 17.71 -25.85 -11.41
C PHE A 27 18.65 -26.89 -12.04
N PHE A 28 19.53 -26.45 -12.94
CA PHE A 28 20.62 -27.28 -13.50
C PHE A 28 21.77 -27.50 -12.50
N VAL A 29 21.46 -27.71 -11.22
CA VAL A 29 22.45 -27.73 -10.12
C VAL A 29 22.38 -29.07 -9.39
N ASN A 30 23.55 -29.61 -8.99
CA ASN A 30 23.69 -30.86 -8.24
C ASN A 30 22.78 -30.91 -7.00
N ASP A 31 22.30 -32.12 -6.65
CA ASP A 31 21.35 -32.38 -5.55
C ASP A 31 21.73 -31.74 -4.21
N GLU A 32 23.03 -31.56 -3.95
CA GLU A 32 23.57 -30.96 -2.72
C GLU A 32 23.25 -29.47 -2.57
N TYR A 33 23.11 -28.73 -3.68
CA TYR A 33 22.77 -27.31 -3.68
C TYR A 33 21.25 -27.06 -3.69
N LEU A 34 20.43 -28.09 -3.95
CA LEU A 34 18.97 -27.98 -3.90
C LEU A 34 18.47 -27.59 -2.51
N TYR A 35 19.16 -28.03 -1.45
CA TYR A 35 18.81 -27.65 -0.07
C TYR A 35 19.01 -26.15 0.18
N ILE A 36 20.15 -25.61 -0.25
CA ILE A 36 20.48 -24.18 -0.13
C ILE A 36 19.48 -23.33 -0.90
N VAL A 37 19.19 -23.72 -2.16
CA VAL A 37 18.22 -23.03 -3.02
C VAL A 37 16.82 -23.06 -2.41
N ARG A 38 16.40 -24.20 -1.86
CA ARG A 38 15.10 -24.34 -1.20
C ARG A 38 15.00 -23.47 0.06
N TYR A 39 16.04 -23.45 0.89
CA TYR A 39 16.09 -22.58 2.07
C TYR A 39 16.01 -21.11 1.66
N HIS A 40 16.82 -20.69 0.68
CA HIS A 40 16.82 -19.33 0.16
C HIS A 40 15.44 -18.95 -0.43
N THR A 41 14.80 -19.86 -1.15
CA THR A 41 13.46 -19.63 -1.72
C THR A 41 12.42 -19.45 -0.61
N CYS A 42 12.43 -20.32 0.42
CA CYS A 42 11.55 -20.17 1.58
C CYS A 42 11.78 -18.84 2.32
N PHE A 43 13.03 -18.43 2.48
CA PHE A 43 13.37 -17.16 3.11
C PHE A 43 12.83 -15.96 2.33
N LEU A 44 13.02 -15.93 1.00
CA LEU A 44 12.46 -14.88 0.15
C LEU A 44 10.93 -14.84 0.17
N LEU A 45 10.29 -16.01 0.15
CA LEU A 45 8.83 -16.13 0.24
C LEU A 45 8.24 -15.57 1.53
N ILE A 46 9.03 -15.44 2.60
CA ILE A 46 8.61 -14.84 3.88
C ILE A 46 8.97 -13.36 3.93
N ILE A 47 10.18 -13.00 3.53
CA ILE A 47 10.70 -11.63 3.65
C ILE A 47 10.03 -10.66 2.69
N ILE A 48 9.80 -11.06 1.43
CA ILE A 48 9.21 -10.17 0.42
C ILE A 48 7.80 -9.70 0.84
N PRO A 49 6.87 -10.58 1.24
CA PRO A 49 5.56 -10.14 1.72
C PRO A 49 5.65 -9.27 2.98
N PHE A 50 6.61 -9.54 3.87
CA PHE A 50 6.77 -8.75 5.09
C PHE A 50 7.20 -7.31 4.78
N ILE A 51 8.17 -7.14 3.87
CA ILE A 51 8.58 -5.81 3.37
C ILE A 51 7.39 -5.12 2.72
N TYR A 52 6.66 -5.83 1.87
CA TYR A 52 5.50 -5.29 1.17
C TYR A 52 4.45 -4.75 2.15
N VAL A 53 4.02 -5.56 3.11
CA VAL A 53 3.09 -5.14 4.17
C VAL A 53 3.64 -3.96 4.96
N GLY A 54 4.94 -3.95 5.28
CA GLY A 54 5.60 -2.81 5.92
C GLY A 54 5.47 -1.52 5.11
N CYS A 55 5.75 -1.58 3.81
CA CYS A 55 5.64 -0.42 2.91
C CYS A 55 4.19 0.07 2.78
N SER A 56 3.20 -0.82 2.69
CA SER A 56 1.79 -0.43 2.57
C SER A 56 1.25 0.16 3.86
N THR A 57 1.61 -0.43 5.00
CA THR A 57 1.20 0.10 6.31
C THR A 57 1.81 1.47 6.55
N LEU A 58 3.06 1.69 6.15
CA LEU A 58 3.69 3.01 6.15
C LEU A 58 2.90 3.99 5.29
N PHE A 59 2.62 3.65 4.02
CA PHE A 59 1.85 4.49 3.10
C PHE A 59 0.46 4.87 3.65
N VAL A 60 -0.29 3.89 4.15
CA VAL A 60 -1.60 4.12 4.77
C VAL A 60 -1.48 5.04 6.00
N THR A 61 -0.45 4.85 6.82
CA THR A 61 -0.26 5.65 8.02
C THR A 61 0.07 7.10 7.69
N VAL A 62 0.97 7.35 6.74
CA VAL A 62 1.36 8.72 6.36
C VAL A 62 0.23 9.45 5.64
N THR A 63 -0.51 8.78 4.76
CA THR A 63 -1.69 9.37 4.08
C THR A 63 -2.82 9.66 5.07
N GLN A 64 -3.06 8.80 6.06
CA GLN A 64 -4.00 9.06 7.13
C GLN A 64 -3.55 10.23 8.03
N HIS A 65 -2.25 10.35 8.28
CA HIS A 65 -1.69 11.48 9.01
C HIS A 65 -1.94 12.80 8.26
N VAL A 66 -1.68 12.84 6.94
CA VAL A 66 -2.02 13.99 6.07
C VAL A 66 -3.51 14.33 6.20
N CYS A 67 -4.39 13.34 6.04
CA CYS A 67 -5.84 13.56 6.18
C CYS A 67 -6.22 14.16 7.54
N GLY A 68 -5.58 13.73 8.63
CA GLY A 68 -5.78 14.27 9.97
C GLY A 68 -5.32 15.73 10.10
N MET A 69 -4.12 16.03 9.58
CA MET A 69 -3.57 17.38 9.54
C MET A 69 -4.47 18.32 8.74
N CYS A 70 -4.91 17.88 7.57
CA CYS A 70 -5.84 18.58 6.71
C CYS A 70 -7.17 18.92 7.44
N LYS A 71 -7.78 17.97 8.14
CA LYS A 71 -9.00 18.23 8.94
C LYS A 71 -8.76 19.23 10.07
N LEU A 72 -7.65 19.11 10.78
CA LEU A 72 -7.29 20.04 11.85
C LEU A 72 -7.15 21.46 11.30
N MET A 73 -6.55 21.59 10.13
CA MET A 73 -6.38 22.85 9.44
C MET A 73 -7.71 23.45 8.99
N GLY A 74 -8.61 22.66 8.39
CA GLY A 74 -9.95 23.14 8.02
C GLY A 74 -10.70 23.76 9.21
N ASN A 75 -10.62 23.14 10.40
CA ASN A 75 -11.25 23.69 11.60
C ASN A 75 -10.57 24.97 12.12
N ARG A 76 -9.25 25.12 11.91
CA ARG A 76 -8.52 26.35 12.26
C ARG A 76 -8.86 27.48 11.30
N ALA A 77 -8.93 27.18 10.00
CA ALA A 77 -9.34 28.13 8.97
C ALA A 77 -10.73 28.68 9.28
N GLU A 78 -11.72 27.80 9.49
CA GLU A 78 -13.10 28.18 9.80
C GLU A 78 -13.19 29.14 11.00
N ARG A 79 -12.38 28.91 12.06
CA ARG A 79 -12.31 29.82 13.21
C ARG A 79 -11.68 31.17 12.87
N ILE A 80 -10.58 31.19 12.11
CA ILE A 80 -9.88 32.42 11.73
C ILE A 80 -10.80 33.29 10.86
N PHE A 81 -11.46 32.69 9.87
CA PHE A 81 -12.36 33.41 8.96
C PHE A 81 -13.66 33.85 9.66
N PHE A 82 -14.24 33.03 10.54
CA PHE A 82 -15.43 33.42 11.32
C PHE A 82 -15.16 34.63 12.25
N VAL A 83 -13.98 34.70 12.87
CA VAL A 83 -13.58 35.85 13.69
C VAL A 83 -13.36 37.09 12.82
N ALA A 84 -12.75 36.92 11.64
CA ALA A 84 -12.54 38.03 10.70
C ALA A 84 -13.86 38.62 10.15
N GLU A 85 -14.90 37.80 9.98
CA GLU A 85 -16.21 38.25 9.45
C GLU A 85 -17.09 38.94 10.51
N ASN A 86 -17.03 38.51 11.78
CA ASN A 86 -17.90 39.05 12.84
C ASN A 86 -17.37 40.31 13.54
N ASP A 87 -16.06 40.58 13.52
CA ASP A 87 -15.49 41.74 14.22
C ASP A 87 -15.39 42.98 13.33
N THR A 88 -16.47 43.77 13.35
CA THR A 88 -16.53 45.14 12.81
C THR A 88 -16.09 46.21 13.84
N ALA A 89 -15.71 45.82 15.07
CA ALA A 89 -15.28 46.72 16.14
C ALA A 89 -13.82 46.44 16.54
N TYR A 90 -12.92 47.33 16.14
CA TYR A 90 -11.47 47.17 16.14
C TYR A 90 -10.84 47.33 17.54
N ASP A 91 -10.02 46.35 17.95
CA ASP A 91 -9.04 46.48 19.04
C ASP A 91 -7.65 46.02 18.52
N LEU A 92 -6.64 46.88 18.60
CA LEU A 92 -5.29 46.66 18.01
C LEU A 92 -4.58 45.38 18.52
N ILE A 93 -4.94 44.92 19.72
CA ILE A 93 -4.40 43.69 20.32
C ILE A 93 -4.93 42.46 19.58
N GLN A 94 -6.21 42.47 19.17
CA GLN A 94 -6.88 41.36 18.50
C GLN A 94 -6.43 41.21 17.03
N GLU A 95 -6.11 42.32 16.37
CA GLU A 95 -5.56 42.34 15.01
C GLU A 95 -4.16 41.69 14.94
N SER A 96 -3.27 42.03 15.89
CA SER A 96 -1.93 41.44 15.96
C SER A 96 -1.96 39.93 16.25
N GLN A 97 -2.92 39.48 17.07
CA GLN A 97 -3.12 38.07 17.38
C GLN A 97 -3.73 37.30 16.19
N SER A 98 -4.64 37.93 15.43
CA SER A 98 -5.21 37.37 14.19
C SER A 98 -4.15 37.18 13.11
N TYR A 99 -3.30 38.18 12.89
CA TYR A 99 -2.19 38.09 11.93
C TYR A 99 -1.18 36.99 12.31
N GLY A 100 -0.84 36.89 13.60
CA GLY A 100 0.03 35.82 14.10
C GLY A 100 -0.56 34.42 13.88
N ASN A 101 -1.86 34.24 14.14
CA ASN A 101 -2.57 32.98 13.92
C ASN A 101 -2.63 32.61 12.43
N LEU A 102 -2.85 33.59 11.55
CA LEU A 102 -2.83 33.40 10.10
C LEU A 102 -1.44 33.00 9.60
N ALA A 103 -0.37 33.65 10.09
CA ALA A 103 1.00 33.30 9.73
C ALA A 103 1.36 31.86 10.15
N VAL A 104 0.91 31.44 11.33
CA VAL A 104 1.08 30.05 11.79
C VAL A 104 0.29 29.08 10.91
N PHE A 105 -0.95 29.42 10.52
CA PHE A 105 -1.76 28.61 9.62
C PHE A 105 -1.09 28.41 8.25
N VAL A 106 -0.60 29.48 7.62
CA VAL A 106 0.09 29.41 6.32
C VAL A 106 1.35 28.55 6.41
N ARG A 107 2.14 28.72 7.48
CA ARG A 107 3.33 27.88 7.71
C ARG A 107 2.97 26.40 7.89
N GLN A 108 1.87 26.10 8.57
CA GLN A 108 1.41 24.72 8.72
C GLN A 108 0.92 24.14 7.39
N HIS A 109 0.25 24.93 6.56
CA HIS A 109 -0.17 24.53 5.21
C HIS A 109 1.03 24.14 4.35
N ASP A 110 2.06 24.99 4.33
CA ASP A 110 3.29 24.75 3.58
C ASP A 110 3.97 23.45 4.04
N ASN A 111 4.06 23.21 5.34
CA ASN A 111 4.61 21.96 5.89
C ASN A 111 3.81 20.71 5.44
N VAL A 112 2.47 20.81 5.37
CA VAL A 112 1.63 19.69 4.91
C VAL A 112 1.84 19.42 3.42
N ILE A 113 1.96 20.46 2.59
CA ILE A 113 2.26 20.32 1.17
C ILE A 113 3.62 19.64 0.98
N GLN A 114 4.66 20.11 1.67
CA GLN A 114 5.99 19.49 1.60
C GLN A 114 5.97 18.03 2.04
N PHE A 115 5.18 17.69 3.05
CA PHE A 115 5.04 16.32 3.50
C PHE A 115 4.35 15.42 2.45
N VAL A 116 3.31 15.93 1.77
CA VAL A 116 2.66 15.22 0.65
C VAL A 116 3.62 15.03 -0.52
N ASP A 117 4.42 16.03 -0.85
CA ASP A 117 5.43 15.98 -1.93
C ASP A 117 6.50 14.89 -1.67
N ILE A 118 6.93 14.75 -0.41
CA ILE A 118 7.84 13.66 0.00
C ILE A 118 7.17 12.29 -0.20
N ILE A 119 5.91 12.14 0.22
CA ILE A 119 5.16 10.89 0.05
C ILE A 119 5.04 10.55 -1.45
N GLU A 120 4.66 11.53 -2.27
CA GLU A 120 4.50 11.37 -3.71
C GLU A 120 5.83 10.96 -4.37
N THR A 121 6.91 11.66 -4.06
CA THR A 121 8.24 11.34 -4.60
C THR A 121 8.69 9.93 -4.23
N CYS A 122 8.44 9.49 -2.99
CA CYS A 122 8.81 8.14 -2.54
C CYS A 122 7.95 7.03 -3.16
N HIS A 123 6.67 7.27 -3.41
CA HIS A 123 5.72 6.23 -3.79
C HIS A 123 5.30 6.22 -5.27
N THR A 124 5.55 7.28 -6.04
CA THR A 124 5.14 7.38 -7.45
C THR A 124 5.74 6.27 -8.32
N VAL A 125 7.06 6.11 -8.27
CA VAL A 125 7.76 5.12 -9.11
C VAL A 125 7.38 3.69 -8.73
N PRO A 126 7.41 3.29 -7.43
CA PRO A 126 6.93 1.96 -7.01
C PRO A 126 5.48 1.69 -7.44
N PHE A 127 4.59 2.67 -7.26
CA PHE A 127 3.19 2.51 -7.66
C PHE A 127 3.02 2.27 -9.16
N LEU A 128 3.76 3.01 -10.01
CA LEU A 128 3.72 2.80 -11.46
C LEU A 128 4.27 1.43 -11.88
N MET A 129 5.35 0.96 -11.23
CA MET A 129 5.88 -0.38 -11.46
C MET A 129 4.88 -1.45 -11.07
N GLU A 130 4.22 -1.31 -9.91
CA GLU A 130 3.20 -2.25 -9.45
C GLU A 130 1.97 -2.26 -10.34
N LEU A 131 1.48 -1.09 -10.77
CA LEU A 131 0.36 -0.95 -11.70
C LEU A 131 0.66 -1.67 -13.02
N THR A 132 1.86 -1.42 -13.57
CA THR A 132 2.33 -2.09 -14.80
C THR A 132 2.38 -3.61 -14.60
N GLY A 133 2.96 -4.07 -13.49
CA GLY A 133 3.02 -5.49 -13.13
C GLY A 133 1.63 -6.13 -13.01
N MET A 134 0.66 -5.43 -12.44
CA MET A 134 -0.72 -5.93 -12.32
C MET A 134 -1.43 -6.03 -13.66
N VAL A 135 -1.18 -5.13 -14.61
CA VAL A 135 -1.72 -5.26 -15.98
C VAL A 135 -1.20 -6.54 -16.65
N PHE A 136 0.11 -6.82 -16.52
CA PHE A 136 0.68 -8.07 -17.02
C PHE A 136 0.11 -9.30 -16.31
N LEU A 137 0.04 -9.28 -14.98
CA LEU A 137 -0.51 -10.37 -14.19
C LEU A 137 -1.96 -10.68 -14.58
N MET A 138 -2.81 -9.65 -14.71
CA MET A 138 -4.20 -9.80 -15.14
C MET A 138 -4.33 -10.36 -16.56
N SER A 139 -3.43 -9.96 -17.45
CA SER A 139 -3.40 -10.50 -18.81
C SER A 139 -3.06 -11.99 -18.82
N LEU A 140 -2.09 -12.40 -18.01
CA LEU A 140 -1.71 -13.81 -17.86
C LEU A 140 -2.81 -14.64 -17.18
N THR A 141 -3.42 -14.12 -16.12
CA THR A 141 -4.51 -14.83 -15.43
C THR A 141 -5.72 -15.01 -16.34
N LEU A 142 -6.05 -14.01 -17.17
CA LEU A 142 -7.10 -14.12 -18.18
C LEU A 142 -6.78 -15.22 -19.20
N ILE A 143 -5.54 -15.27 -19.72
CA ILE A 143 -5.12 -16.34 -20.63
C ILE A 143 -5.23 -17.70 -19.95
N GLU A 144 -4.76 -17.84 -18.71
CA GLU A 144 -4.86 -19.10 -17.96
C GLU A 144 -6.32 -19.54 -17.74
N VAL A 145 -7.22 -18.60 -17.40
CA VAL A 145 -8.66 -18.88 -17.26
C VAL A 145 -9.29 -19.33 -18.58
N LEU A 146 -8.93 -18.71 -19.70
CA LEU A 146 -9.51 -19.02 -21.01
C LEU A 146 -8.95 -20.31 -21.63
N THR A 147 -7.66 -20.60 -21.42
CA THR A 147 -6.98 -21.73 -22.07
C THR A 147 -7.01 -23.01 -21.24
N ILE A 148 -7.01 -22.92 -19.91
CA ILE A 148 -6.98 -24.07 -19.00
C ILE A 148 -8.43 -24.43 -18.62
N SER A 149 -9.22 -24.79 -19.63
CA SER A 149 -10.68 -24.93 -19.55
C SER A 149 -11.19 -26.18 -18.81
N SER A 150 -10.35 -27.16 -18.42
CA SER A 150 -10.91 -28.35 -17.72
C SER A 150 -10.00 -29.20 -16.83
N ASN A 151 -8.66 -29.15 -16.93
CA ASN A 151 -7.81 -30.15 -16.26
C ASN A 151 -7.01 -29.68 -15.04
N ASN A 152 -6.95 -28.38 -14.71
CA ASN A 152 -6.12 -27.87 -13.60
C ASN A 152 -6.80 -26.74 -12.78
N PHE A 153 -7.98 -27.02 -12.23
CA PHE A 153 -8.74 -26.05 -11.40
C PHE A 153 -7.90 -25.42 -10.28
N GLU A 154 -7.03 -26.19 -9.62
CA GLU A 154 -6.14 -25.70 -8.56
C GLU A 154 -5.22 -24.57 -9.03
N ARG A 155 -4.66 -24.69 -10.25
CA ARG A 155 -3.75 -23.69 -10.81
C ARG A 155 -4.50 -22.40 -11.14
N THR A 156 -5.64 -22.52 -11.81
CA THR A 156 -6.48 -21.38 -12.18
C THR A 156 -6.98 -20.65 -10.93
N PHE A 157 -7.45 -21.38 -9.93
CA PHE A 157 -7.88 -20.81 -8.65
C PHE A 157 -6.76 -20.04 -7.96
N ARG A 158 -5.54 -20.61 -7.90
CA ARG A 158 -4.36 -19.94 -7.34
C ARG A 158 -3.99 -18.67 -8.10
N SER A 159 -4.04 -18.70 -9.44
CA SER A 159 -3.73 -17.54 -10.28
C SER A 159 -4.73 -16.40 -10.06
N VAL A 160 -6.02 -16.73 -10.05
CA VAL A 160 -7.10 -15.77 -9.77
C VAL A 160 -7.00 -15.21 -8.36
N SER A 161 -6.67 -16.03 -7.35
CA SER A 161 -6.53 -15.54 -5.98
C SER A 161 -5.36 -14.55 -5.82
N VAL A 162 -4.21 -14.82 -6.46
CA VAL A 162 -3.08 -13.88 -6.49
C VAL A 162 -3.46 -12.58 -7.18
N ALA A 163 -4.19 -12.64 -8.29
CA ALA A 163 -4.68 -11.46 -8.99
C ALA A 163 -5.64 -10.62 -8.12
N ILE A 164 -6.60 -11.25 -7.42
CA ILE A 164 -7.51 -10.55 -6.51
C ILE A 164 -6.76 -9.86 -5.37
N ILE A 165 -5.79 -10.56 -4.75
CA ILE A 165 -4.96 -9.97 -3.69
C ILE A 165 -4.20 -8.75 -4.23
N GLY A 166 -3.57 -8.87 -5.40
CA GLY A 166 -2.90 -7.76 -6.05
C GLY A 166 -3.80 -6.57 -6.38
N GLN A 167 -5.03 -6.83 -6.86
CA GLN A 167 -6.01 -5.78 -7.11
C GLN A 167 -6.47 -5.09 -5.83
N SER A 168 -6.71 -5.85 -4.75
CA SER A 168 -7.10 -5.29 -3.46
C SER A 168 -6.02 -4.36 -2.91
N TYR A 169 -4.75 -4.66 -3.18
CA TYR A 169 -3.63 -3.82 -2.81
C TYR A 169 -3.61 -2.49 -3.55
N ILE A 170 -3.68 -2.51 -4.88
CA ILE A 170 -3.70 -1.28 -5.69
C ILE A 170 -4.94 -0.45 -5.33
N PHE A 171 -6.08 -1.10 -5.11
CA PHE A 171 -7.29 -0.42 -4.66
C PHE A 171 -7.07 0.35 -3.36
N MET A 172 -6.37 -0.23 -2.38
CA MET A 172 -6.02 0.46 -1.13
C MET A 172 -5.14 1.71 -1.37
N TYR A 173 -4.18 1.63 -2.29
CA TYR A 173 -3.34 2.78 -2.67
C TYR A 173 -4.17 3.89 -3.30
N CYS A 174 -4.99 3.55 -4.30
CA CYS A 174 -5.88 4.50 -4.97
C CYS A 174 -6.88 5.13 -3.99
N TYR A 175 -7.46 4.31 -3.11
CA TYR A 175 -8.41 4.78 -2.09
C TYR A 175 -7.78 5.80 -1.15
N MET A 176 -6.58 5.52 -0.64
CA MET A 176 -5.90 6.45 0.27
C MET A 176 -5.43 7.72 -0.45
N GLY A 177 -4.94 7.61 -1.68
CA GLY A 177 -4.61 8.77 -2.51
C GLY A 177 -5.83 9.66 -2.76
N GLN A 178 -6.96 9.07 -3.18
CA GLN A 178 -8.22 9.79 -3.39
C GLN A 178 -8.69 10.47 -2.10
N ARG A 179 -8.61 9.79 -0.96
CA ARG A 179 -9.00 10.34 0.33
C ARG A 179 -8.16 11.56 0.73
N VAL A 180 -6.86 11.57 0.43
CA VAL A 180 -6.01 12.76 0.66
C VAL A 180 -6.49 13.92 -0.21
N THR A 181 -6.74 13.67 -1.50
CA THR A 181 -7.28 14.67 -2.42
C THR A 181 -8.60 15.25 -1.93
N ASP A 182 -9.57 14.40 -1.59
CA ASP A 182 -10.91 14.81 -1.15
C ASP A 182 -10.87 15.64 0.16
N VAL A 183 -10.01 15.25 1.11
CA VAL A 183 -9.89 16.02 2.36
C VAL A 183 -9.16 17.33 2.11
N SER A 184 -8.15 17.36 1.23
CA SER A 184 -7.44 18.61 0.89
C SER A 184 -8.34 19.63 0.19
N SER A 185 -9.20 19.19 -0.75
CA SER A 185 -10.16 20.07 -1.44
C SER A 185 -11.21 20.62 -0.47
N SER A 186 -11.68 19.81 0.48
CA SER A 186 -12.66 20.25 1.49
C SER A 186 -12.16 21.39 2.39
N ILE A 187 -10.84 21.55 2.56
CA ILE A 187 -10.28 22.71 3.28
C ILE A 187 -10.43 23.96 2.41
N CYS A 188 -10.15 23.85 1.11
CA CYS A 188 -10.23 24.98 0.19
C CYS A 188 -11.66 25.53 0.10
N GLU A 189 -12.69 24.69 0.30
CA GLU A 189 -14.09 25.12 0.38
C GLU A 189 -14.44 25.82 1.70
N LYS A 190 -13.64 25.63 2.75
CA LYS A 190 -13.85 26.21 4.09
C LYS A 190 -13.05 27.51 4.34
N MET A 191 -12.15 27.86 3.44
CA MET A 191 -11.44 29.14 3.41
C MET A 191 -12.26 30.15 2.59
#